data_AF-A0A8B1NS18-F1
#
_entry.id   AF-A0A8B1NS18-F1
#
_cell.length_a   1.000
_cell.length_b   1.000
_cell.length_c   1.000
_cell.angle_alpha   90.00
_cell.angle_beta   90.00
_cell.angle_gamma   90.00
#
_symmetry.space_group_name_H-M   'P 1'
#
loop_
_entity.id
_entity.type
_entity.pdbx_description
1 polymer ?
#
loop_
_entity_poly.entity_id
_entity_poly.type
_entity_poly.pdbx_seq_one_letter_code
_entity_poly.pdbx_strand_id
1 'polypeptide(L)' 'MQVLEISGSQSPSLGDIRALTGGEIYLFPTAREREDWPRYIDALASAIAHGVSVKWVTP' A
#
# COMPACT_ATOMS: atom_id res chain seq x y z
N MET A 1 13.55 8.11 -4.04
CA MET A 1 12.89 6.85 -3.64
C MET A 1 11.49 7.22 -3.18
N GLN A 2 10.45 6.63 -3.77
CA GLN A 2 9.05 6.99 -3.48
C GLN A 2 8.57 6.24 -2.24
N VAL A 3 7.84 6.93 -1.36
CA VAL A 3 7.27 6.39 -0.13
C VAL A 3 5.79 6.74 -0.11
N LEU A 4 4.94 5.72 0.11
CA LEU A 4 3.50 5.89 0.28
C LEU A 4 3.03 5.30 1.60
N GLU A 5 1.89 5.79 2.08
CA GLU A 5 1.28 5.36 3.32
C GLU A 5 -0.17 4.96 3.09
N ILE A 6 -0.59 3.87 3.73
CA ILE A 6 -1.99 3.43 3.72
C ILE A 6 -2.47 3.28 5.16
N SER A 7 -3.55 3.99 5.48
CA SER A 7 -4.28 3.93 6.74
C SER A 7 -5.79 3.84 6.47
N GLY A 8 -6.59 3.74 7.54
CA GLY A 8 -8.05 3.71 7.43
C GLY A 8 -8.62 4.97 6.77
N SER A 9 -8.03 6.13 7.04
CA SER A 9 -8.52 7.45 6.59
C SER A 9 -7.79 8.00 5.37
N GLN A 10 -6.57 7.53 5.07
CA GLN A 10 -5.74 8.06 4.00
C GLN A 10 -5.11 6.93 3.19
N SER A 11 -5.13 7.07 1.88
CA SER A 11 -4.40 6.18 0.98
C SER A 11 -4.15 6.83 -0.38
N PRO A 12 -3.08 6.44 -1.09
CA PRO A 12 -2.94 6.67 -2.52
C PRO A 12 -4.04 5.95 -3.30
N SER A 13 -4.23 6.32 -4.57
CA SER A 13 -5.16 5.58 -5.43
C SER A 13 -4.61 4.18 -5.74
N LEU A 14 -5.50 3.23 -6.06
CA LEU A 14 -5.09 1.90 -6.52
C LEU A 14 -4.27 1.95 -7.81
N GLY A 15 -4.47 2.97 -8.64
CA GLY A 15 -3.69 3.19 -9.87
C GLY A 15 -2.26 3.57 -9.53
N ASP A 16 -2.08 4.49 -8.58
CA ASP A 16 -0.76 4.92 -8.12
C ASP A 16 0.03 3.74 -7.56
N ILE A 17 -0.59 2.93 -6.69
CA ILE A 17 0.06 1.73 -6.12
C ILE A 17 0.55 0.79 -7.22
N ARG A 18 -0.27 0.53 -8.24
CA ARG A 18 0.10 -0.36 -9.36
C ARG A 18 1.18 0.21 -10.25
N ALA A 19 1.27 1.54 -10.34
CA ALA A 19 2.26 2.23 -11.15
C ALA A 19 3.64 2.32 -10.47
N LEU A 20 3.77 1.99 -9.18
CA LEU A 20 5.09 1.97 -8.54
C LEU A 20 5.99 0.89 -9.14
N THR A 21 7.21 1.30 -9.47
CA THR A 21 8.31 0.42 -9.85
C THR A 21 9.45 0.62 -8.84
N GLY A 22 9.38 -0.12 -7.73
CA GLY A 22 10.27 0.05 -6.57
C GLY A 22 9.82 1.15 -5.60
N GLY A 23 10.43 1.21 -4.42
CA GLY A 23 10.05 2.14 -3.34
C GLY A 23 9.47 1.43 -2.13
N GLU A 24 8.80 2.18 -1.25
CA GLU A 24 8.26 1.65 0.01
C GLU A 24 6.79 2.04 0.21
N ILE A 25 6.00 1.13 0.76
CA ILE A 25 4.64 1.37 1.23
C ILE A 25 4.54 0.97 2.69
N TYR A 26 4.15 1.93 3.53
CA TYR A 26 3.91 1.71 4.96
C TYR A 26 2.42 1.52 5.22
N LEU A 27 2.07 0.36 5.78
CA LEU A 27 0.71 -0.02 6.15
C LEU A 27 0.50 0.24 7.63
N PHE A 28 -0.36 1.21 7.95
CA PHE A 28 -0.79 1.46 9.32
C PHE A 28 -1.83 0.42 9.74
N PRO A 29 -1.93 0.06 11.04
CA PRO A 29 -2.89 -0.95 11.50
C PRO A 29 -4.34 -0.71 11.05
N THR A 30 -4.76 0.56 11.00
CA THR A 30 -6.09 1.01 10.58
C THR A 30 -6.37 0.81 9.09
N ALA A 31 -5.37 0.48 8.26
CA ALA A 31 -5.58 0.15 6.85
C ALA A 31 -6.59 -1.00 6.64
N ARG A 32 -6.67 -1.93 7.60
CA ARG A 32 -7.62 -3.04 7.59
C ARG A 32 -9.08 -2.62 7.80
N GLU A 33 -9.32 -1.40 8.28
CA GLU A 33 -10.65 -0.85 8.53
C GLU A 33 -11.29 -0.30 7.24
N ARG A 34 -10.51 -0.17 6.16
CA ARG A 34 -11.03 0.28 4.86
C ARG A 34 -11.98 -0.76 4.28
N GLU A 35 -13.16 -0.32 3.85
CA GLU A 35 -14.14 -1.18 3.16
C GLU A 35 -13.56 -1.81 1.89
N ASP A 36 -12.74 -1.05 1.17
CA ASP A 36 -12.10 -1.48 -0.07
C ASP A 36 -10.75 -2.19 0.12
N TRP A 37 -10.42 -2.57 1.36
CA TRP A 37 -9.13 -3.19 1.69
C TRP A 37 -8.73 -4.39 0.83
N PRO A 38 -9.62 -5.33 0.46
CA PRO A 38 -9.27 -6.42 -0.45
C PRO A 38 -8.69 -5.94 -1.79
N ARG A 39 -9.18 -4.81 -2.33
CA ARG A 39 -8.69 -4.24 -3.59
C ARG A 39 -7.29 -3.64 -3.44
N TYR A 40 -6.97 -3.14 -2.24
CA TYR A 40 -5.62 -2.69 -1.91
C TYR A 40 -4.66 -3.88 -1.81
N ILE A 41 -5.07 -5.00 -1.21
CA ILE A 41 -4.24 -6.21 -1.19
C ILE A 41 -3.84 -6.66 -2.60
N ASP A 42 -4.79 -6.66 -3.55
CA ASP A 42 -4.51 -6.99 -4.96
C ASP A 42 -3.50 -6.01 -5.60
N ALA A 43 -3.66 -4.71 -5.35
CA ALA A 43 -2.74 -3.69 -5.87
C ALA A 43 -1.33 -3.82 -5.25
N LEU A 44 -1.26 -4.11 -3.95
CA LEU A 44 -0.01 -4.33 -3.22
C LEU A 44 0.72 -5.58 -3.74
N ALA A 45 0.02 -6.66 -4.03
CA ALA A 45 0.61 -7.85 -4.63
C ALA A 45 1.31 -7.55 -5.97
N SER A 46 0.67 -6.73 -6.82
CA SER A 46 1.28 -6.25 -8.06
C SER A 46 2.50 -5.36 -7.82
N ALA A 47 2.43 -4.45 -6.85
CA ALA A 47 3.53 -3.56 -6.50
C ALA A 47 4.76 -4.34 -5.99
N ILE A 48 4.53 -5.35 -5.14
CA ILE A 48 5.57 -6.25 -4.63
C ILE A 48 6.29 -6.96 -5.79
N ALA A 49 5.54 -7.45 -6.78
CA ALA A 49 6.12 -8.07 -7.97
C ALA A 49 7.02 -7.11 -8.79
N HIS A 50 6.82 -5.79 -8.66
CA HIS A 50 7.66 -4.75 -9.26
C HIS A 50 8.76 -4.21 -8.32
N GLY A 51 9.07 -4.92 -7.25
CA GLY A 51 10.17 -4.59 -6.34
C GLY A 51 9.85 -3.55 -5.27
N VAL A 52 8.57 -3.25 -5.03
CA VAL A 52 8.14 -2.36 -3.95
C VAL A 52 8.18 -3.11 -2.60
N SER A 53 8.78 -2.49 -1.59
CA SER A 53 8.77 -3.02 -0.22
C SER A 53 7.49 -2.60 0.49
N VAL A 54 6.70 -3.57 0.97
CA VAL A 54 5.47 -3.30 1.72
C VAL A 54 5.67 -3.72 3.17
N LYS A 55 5.50 -2.79 4.10
CA LYS A 55 5.83 -2.98 5.52
C LYS A 55 4.65 -2.57 6.39
N TRP A 56 4.33 -3.37 7.40
CA TRP A 56 3.44 -2.93 8.47
C TRP A 56 4.20 -2.02 9.42
N VAL A 57 3.59 -0.88 9.76
CA VAL A 57 4.06 -0.04 10.86
C VAL A 57 3.64 -0.75 12.15
N THR A 58 4.61 -1.23 12.91
CA THR A 58 4.38 -1.65 14.29
C THR A 58 4.14 -0.41 15.15
N PRO A 59 3.18 -0.44 16.09
CA PRO A 59 3.05 0.60 17.10
C PRO A 59 4.31 0.72 17.97
#